data_AF-A0A1I2RH07-F1
#
_entry.id   AF-A0A1I2RH07-F1
#
_cell.length_a   1.000
_cell.length_b   1.000
_cell.length_c   1.000
_cell.angle_alpha   90.00
_cell.angle_beta   90.00
_cell.angle_gamma   90.00
#
_symmetry.space_group_name_H-M   'P 1'
#
loop_
_entity.id
_entity.type
_entity.pdbx_description
1 polymer ?
#
loop_
_entity_poly.entity_id
_entity_poly.type
_entity_poly.pdbx_seq_one_letter_code
_entity_poly.pdbx_strand_id
1 'polypeptide(L)'
;MYLIAFIVSEAINIYKWILIIYILMSWVPSVQDSSIGRLFERVCEPFLSPFRKIIPPIGGVIDISPMVAFVVLWFAQIGIQSILLRFV
;
A
#
# COMPACT_ATOMS: atom_id res chain seq x y z
N MET A 1 4.05 -17.49 18.68
CA MET A 1 3.01 -16.57 18.16
C MET A 1 3.48 -15.11 18.13
N TYR A 2 4.09 -14.56 19.20
CA TYR A 2 4.60 -13.18 19.20
C TYR A 2 5.60 -12.86 18.08
N LEU A 3 6.55 -13.78 17.80
CA LEU A 3 7.51 -13.59 16.69
C LEU A 3 6.80 -13.50 15.33
N ILE A 4 5.76 -14.31 15.11
CA ILE A 4 4.98 -14.30 13.86
C ILE A 4 4.23 -12.97 13.74
N ALA A 5 3.58 -12.53 14.81
CA ALA A 5 2.89 -11.24 14.84
C ALA A 5 3.85 -10.06 14.57
N PHE A 6 5.06 -10.11 15.11
CA PHE A 6 6.11 -9.13 14.85
C PHE A 6 6.51 -9.10 13.37
N ILE A 7 6.88 -10.26 12.80
CA ILE A 7 7.31 -10.35 11.39
C ILE A 7 6.20 -9.86 10.44
N VAL A 8 4.95 -10.25 10.69
CA VAL A 8 3.81 -9.82 9.87
C VAL A 8 3.59 -8.31 9.98
N SER A 9 3.69 -7.75 11.19
CA SER A 9 3.56 -6.30 11.40
C SER A 9 4.65 -5.53 10.64
N GLU A 10 5.89 -6.01 10.70
CA GLU A 10 7.01 -5.36 10.01
C GLU A 10 6.88 -5.47 8.49
N ALA A 11 6.44 -6.61 7.97
CA ALA A 11 6.16 -6.76 6.54
C ALA A 11 5.09 -5.77 6.05
N ILE A 12 4.00 -5.59 6.81
CA ILE A 12 2.95 -4.62 6.50
C ILE A 12 3.51 -3.18 6.56
N ASN A 13 4.33 -2.86 7.56
CA ASN A 13 4.95 -1.54 7.69
C ASN A 13 5.88 -1.22 6.51
N ILE A 14 6.69 -2.19 6.07
CA ILE A 14 7.54 -2.05 4.88
C ILE A 14 6.68 -1.82 3.63
N TYR A 15 5.61 -2.59 3.47
CA TYR A 15 4.70 -2.42 2.33
C TYR A 15 4.02 -1.05 2.31
N LYS A 16 3.65 -0.49 3.48
CA LYS A 16 3.15 0.88 3.58
C LYS A 16 4.16 1.89 3.03
N TRP A 17 5.43 1.78 3.41
CA TRP A 17 6.47 2.68 2.88
C TRP A 17 6.67 2.52 1.37
N ILE A 18 6.63 1.30 0.86
CA ILE A 18 6.69 1.03 -0.58
C ILE A 18 5.52 1.73 -1.31
N LEU A 19 4.30 1.63 -0.78
CA LEU A 19 3.15 2.34 -1.30
C LEU A 19 3.37 3.86 -1.28
N ILE A 20 3.81 4.44 -0.16
CA ILE A 20 4.06 5.89 -0.03
C ILE A 20 5.02 6.35 -1.14
N ILE A 21 6.14 5.64 -1.30
CA ILE A 21 7.14 5.97 -2.32
C ILE A 21 6.52 5.89 -3.71
N TYR A 22 5.80 4.82 -4.03
CA TYR A 22 5.16 4.65 -5.34
C TYR A 22 4.18 5.80 -5.67
N ILE A 23 3.39 6.23 -4.69
CA ILE A 23 2.40 7.32 -4.88
C ILE A 23 3.11 8.65 -5.12
N LEU A 24 4.18 8.93 -4.37
CA LEU A 24 4.97 10.13 -4.60
C LEU A 24 5.64 10.10 -5.98
N MET A 25 6.07 8.91 -6.43
CA MET A 25 6.63 8.72 -7.77
C MET A 25 5.57 8.94 -8.87
N SER A 26 4.31 8.55 -8.65
CA SER A 26 3.25 8.71 -9.66
C SER A 26 2.85 10.17 -9.91
N TRP A 27 3.18 11.07 -8.98
CA TRP A 27 2.98 12.52 -9.18
C TRP A 27 4.02 13.13 -10.13
N VAL A 28 5.11 12.42 -10.41
CA VAL A 28 6.18 12.87 -11.30
C VAL A 28 6.34 11.85 -12.44
N PRO A 29 5.74 12.09 -13.62
CA PRO A 29 5.67 11.10 -14.71
C PRO A 29 7.02 10.52 -15.12
N SER A 30 8.08 11.34 -15.20
CA SER A 30 9.43 10.88 -15.56
C SER A 30 10.02 9.88 -14.56
N VAL A 31 9.61 9.95 -13.29
CA VAL A 31 10.05 9.05 -12.22
C VAL A 31 9.21 7.77 -12.25
N GLN A 32 7.89 7.88 -12.45
CA GLN A 32 7.00 6.74 -12.62
C GLN A 32 7.41 5.86 -13.82
N ASP A 33 7.78 6.48 -14.94
CA ASP A 33 8.20 5.80 -16.17
C ASP A 33 9.62 5.22 -16.09
N SER A 34 10.33 5.40 -14.97
CA SER A 34 11.63 4.77 -14.75
C SER A 34 11.51 3.27 -14.51
N SER A 35 12.62 2.54 -14.64
CA SER A 35 12.64 1.10 -14.33
C SER A 35 12.29 0.79 -12.87
N ILE A 36 12.67 1.67 -11.93
CA ILE A 36 12.26 1.56 -10.53
C ILE A 36 10.77 1.86 -10.38
N GLY A 37 10.24 2.90 -11.04
CA GLY A 37 8.82 3.24 -10.97
C GLY A 37 7.92 2.09 -11.43
N ARG A 38 8.26 1.45 -12.55
CA ARG A 38 7.57 0.23 -13.05
C ARG A 38 7.69 -0.96 -12.12
N LEU A 39 8.79 -1.10 -11.37
CA LEU A 39 8.94 -2.15 -10.37
C LEU A 39 7.96 -1.94 -9.21
N PHE A 40 7.90 -0.71 -8.68
CA PHE A 40 6.97 -0.34 -7.62
C PHE A 40 5.52 -0.47 -8.09
N GLU A 41 5.22 -0.06 -9.32
CA GLU A 41 3.90 -0.25 -9.94
C GLU A 41 3.48 -1.73 -9.89
N ARG A 42 4.32 -2.66 -10.35
CA ARG A 42 3.98 -4.10 -10.32
C ARG A 42 3.68 -4.64 -8.92
N VAL A 43 4.31 -4.07 -7.89
CA VAL A 43 4.14 -4.47 -6.49
C VAL A 43 2.89 -3.84 -5.86
N CYS A 44 2.59 -2.59 -6.22
CA CYS A 44 1.51 -1.81 -5.64
C CYS A 44 0.18 -1.98 -6.40
N GLU A 45 0.20 -2.22 -7.71
CA GLU A 45 -0.99 -2.24 -8.56
C GLU A 45 -2.04 -3.29 -8.17
N PRO A 46 -1.68 -4.53 -7.79
CA PRO A 46 -2.68 -5.51 -7.36
C PRO A 46 -3.50 -5.03 -6.16
N PHE A 47 -2.87 -4.27 -5.26
CA PHE A 47 -3.53 -3.69 -4.09
C PHE A 47 -4.28 -2.40 -4.45
N LEU A 48 -3.71 -1.52 -5.28
CA LEU A 48 -4.30 -0.22 -5.60
C LEU A 48 -5.43 -0.28 -6.66
N SER A 49 -5.38 -1.24 -7.58
CA SER A 49 -6.34 -1.36 -8.69
C SER A 49 -7.82 -1.40 -8.23
N PRO A 50 -8.22 -2.15 -7.19
CA PRO A 50 -9.58 -2.09 -6.67
C PRO A 50 -9.98 -0.70 -6.17
N PHE A 51 -9.07 0.03 -5.53
CA PHE A 51 -9.35 1.38 -5.01
C PHE A 51 -9.50 2.40 -6.14
N ARG A 52 -8.68 2.31 -7.18
CA ARG A 52 -8.76 3.17 -8.38
C ARG A 52 -10.07 3.00 -9.16
N LYS A 53 -10.67 1.81 -9.11
CA LYS A 53 -12.01 1.57 -9.70
C LYS A 53 -13.11 2.32 -8.97
N ILE A 54 -12.94 2.54 -7.66
CA ILE A 54 -13.91 3.25 -6.81
C ILE A 54 -13.65 4.75 -6.86
N ILE A 55 -12.38 5.16 -6.78
CA ILE A 55 -11.94 6.55 -6.77
C ILE A 55 -10.90 6.72 -7.89
N PRO A 56 -11.34 7.04 -9.12
CA PRO A 56 -10.42 7.27 -10.22
C PRO A 56 -9.55 8.52 -9.98
N PRO A 57 -8.36 8.61 -10.59
CA PRO A 57 -7.48 9.76 -10.45
C PRO A 57 -8.16 11.06 -10.91
N ILE A 58 -8.02 12.12 -10.12
CA ILE A 58 -8.54 13.44 -10.48
C ILE A 58 -7.65 14.05 -11.55
N GLY A 59 -8.24 14.37 -12.70
CA GLY A 59 -7.52 14.94 -13.85
C GLY A 59 -6.51 13.99 -14.49
N GLY A 60 -6.56 12.69 -14.19
CA GLY A 60 -5.66 11.67 -14.75
C GLY A 60 -4.24 11.65 -14.17
N VAL A 61 -3.92 12.55 -13.23
CA VAL A 61 -2.57 12.69 -12.65
C VAL A 61 -2.56 12.56 -11.13
N ILE A 62 -3.57 13.11 -10.45
CA ILE A 62 -3.61 13.11 -8.98
C ILE A 62 -4.42 11.92 -8.50
N ASP A 63 -3.73 10.87 -8.10
CA ASP A 63 -4.33 9.66 -7.55
C ASP A 63 -4.55 9.80 -6.03
N ILE A 64 -5.81 9.98 -5.61
CA ILE A 64 -6.22 10.07 -4.19
C ILE A 64 -6.62 8.68 -3.64
N SER A 65 -6.82 7.68 -4.50
CA SER A 65 -7.10 6.29 -4.08
C SER A 65 -6.13 5.74 -3.02
N PRO A 66 -4.84 6.13 -2.97
CA PRO A 66 -3.92 5.61 -1.99
C PRO A 66 -4.21 6.05 -0.55
N MET A 67 -4.85 7.20 -0.33
CA MET A 67 -5.31 7.58 1.02
C MET A 67 -6.30 6.56 1.58
N VAL A 68 -7.26 6.13 0.75
CA VAL A 68 -8.22 5.10 1.15
C VAL A 68 -7.55 3.75 1.31
N ALA A 69 -6.61 3.43 0.42
CA ALA A 69 -5.82 2.20 0.51
C ALA A 69 -5.02 2.12 1.83
N PHE A 70 -4.44 3.23 2.30
CA PHE A 70 -3.77 3.28 3.61
C PHE A 70 -4.69 3.04 4.78
N VAL A 71 -5.89 3.65 4.75
CA VAL A 71 -6.89 3.43 5.81
C VAL A 71 -7.27 1.96 5.89
N VAL A 72 -7.53 1.32 4.74
CA VAL A 72 -7.83 -0.12 4.70
C VAL A 72 -6.67 -0.97 5.19
N LEU A 73 -5.43 -0.65 4.76
CA LEU A 73 -4.25 -1.37 5.20
C LEU A 73 -3.99 -1.22 6.71
N TRP A 74 -4.31 -0.07 7.29
CA TRP A 74 -4.23 0.17 8.74
C TRP A 74 -5.23 -0.68 9.51
N PHE A 75 -6.50 -0.71 9.08
CA PHE A 75 -7.51 -1.60 9.69
C PHE A 75 -7.14 -3.07 9.53
N ALA A 76 -6.60 -3.48 8.38
CA ALA A 76 -6.13 -4.83 8.14
C ALA A 76 -5.00 -5.21 9.13
N GLN A 77 -4.04 -4.32 9.37
CA GLN A 77 -2.97 -4.56 10.34
C GLN A 77 -3.51 -4.76 11.76
N ILE A 78 -4.43 -3.89 12.21
CA ILE A 78 -5.07 -4.01 13.52
C ILE A 78 -5.82 -5.33 13.64
N GLY A 79 -6.61 -5.68 12.62
CA GLY A 79 -7.37 -6.94 12.57
C GLY A 79 -6.44 -8.16 12.67
N ILE A 80 -5.42 -8.23 11.83
CA ILE A 80 -4.44 -9.31 11.82
C ILE A 80 -3.75 -9.43 13.18
N GLN A 81 -3.27 -8.32 13.75
CA GLN A 81 -2.61 -8.33 15.07
C GLN A 81 -3.57 -8.82 16.16
N SER A 82 -4.81 -8.34 16.19
CA SER A 82 -5.80 -8.77 17.18
C SER A 82 -6.08 -10.27 17.14
N ILE A 83 -6.15 -10.85 15.94
CA ILE A 83 -6.37 -12.29 15.75
C ILE A 83 -5.13 -13.06 16.20
N LEU A 84 -3.94 -12.66 15.74
CA LEU A 84 -2.69 -13.34 16.07
C LEU A 84 -2.37 -13.30 17.56
N LEU A 85 -2.68 -12.20 18.24
CA LEU A 85 -2.46 -12.06 19.68
C LEU A 85 -3.53 -12.76 20.53
N ARG A 86 -4.71 -13.05 19.98
CA ARG A 86 -5.81 -13.74 20.70
C ARG A 86 -5.51 -15.21 20.97
N PHE A 87 -4.65 -15.83 20.17
CA PHE A 87 -4.25 -17.24 20.31
C PHE A 87 -2.95 -17.41 21.13
N VAL A 88 -2.62 -16.42 21.95
CA VAL A 88 -1.44 -16.42 22.84
C VAL A 88 -1.85 -16.36 24.29
#